data_AF-A0A3D5ELH0-F1
#
_entry.id   AF-A0A3D5ELH0-F1
#
_cell.length_a   1.000
_cell.length_b   1.000
_cell.length_c   1.000
_cell.angle_alpha   90.00
_cell.angle_beta   90.00
_cell.angle_gamma   90.00
#
_symmetry.space_group_name_H-M   'P 1'
#
loop_
_entity.id
_entity.type
_entity.pdbx_description
1 polymer ?
#
loop_
_entity_poly.entity_id
_entity_poly.type
_entity_poly.pdbx_seq_one_letter_code
_entity_poly.pdbx_strand_id
1 'polypeptide(L)' 'MALTKADIAEHLFEKLGINKKDAKDLVEAFFEEIRSALEKGE' A
#
# COMPACT_ATOMS: atom_id res chain seq x y z
N MET A 1 16.77 9.60 3.96
CA MET A 1 15.35 9.43 4.28
C MET A 1 14.87 8.14 3.62
N ALA A 2 13.92 7.42 4.22
CA ALA A 2 13.39 6.16 3.69
C ALA A 2 11.93 6.36 3.24
N LEU A 3 11.51 5.66 2.19
CA LEU A 3 10.13 5.67 1.73
C LEU A 3 9.25 4.91 2.73
N THR A 4 8.13 5.50 3.12
CA THR A 4 7.16 4.90 4.05
C THR A 4 5.85 4.52 3.33
N LYS A 5 5.04 3.66 3.96
CA LYS A 5 3.68 3.36 3.47
C LYS A 5 2.81 4.62 3.35
N ALA A 6 3.02 5.61 4.22
CA ALA A 6 2.30 6.88 4.16
C ALA A 6 2.66 7.67 2.90
N ASP A 7 3.95 7.70 2.54
CA ASP A 7 4.41 8.36 1.31
C ASP A 7 3.81 7.69 0.06
N ILE A 8 3.71 6.35 0.06
CA ILE A 8 3.09 5.59 -1.04
C ILE A 8 1.58 5.91 -1.14
N ALA A 9 0.86 5.92 -0.01
CA ALA A 9 -0.57 6.23 0.01
C ALA A 9 -0.84 7.67 -0.46
N GLU A 10 -0.03 8.64 -0.04
CA GLU A 10 -0.13 10.02 -0.52
C GLU A 10 0.15 10.09 -2.03
N HIS A 11 1.12 9.33 -2.54
CA HIS A 11 1.40 9.29 -3.97
C HIS A 11 0.22 8.75 -4.80
N LEU A 12 -0.47 7.73 -4.31
CA LEU A 12 -1.67 7.19 -4.93
C LEU A 12 -2.82 8.20 -4.93
N PHE A 13 -2.99 8.94 -3.83
CA PHE A 13 -3.96 10.04 -3.76
C PHE A 13 -3.63 11.13 -4.78
N GLU A 14 -2.38 11.61 -4.84
CA GLU A 14 -1.97 12.72 -5.72
C GLU A 14 -2.00 12.35 -7.22
N LYS A 15 -1.59 11.13 -7.58
CA LYS A 15 -1.45 10.73 -8.98
C LYS A 15 -2.71 10.14 -9.58
N LEU A 16 -3.50 9.45 -8.77
CA LEU A 16 -4.67 8.70 -9.25
C LEU A 16 -5.99 9.28 -8.74
N GLY A 17 -5.96 10.27 -7.84
CA GLY A 17 -7.17 10.86 -7.25
C GLY A 17 -7.95 9.90 -6.35
N ILE A 18 -7.34 8.80 -5.94
CA ILE A 18 -7.94 7.81 -5.03
C ILE A 18 -8.15 8.48 -3.68
N ASN A 19 -9.28 8.24 -3.01
CA ASN A 19 -9.51 8.77 -1.67
C ASN A 19 -8.37 8.37 -0.71
N LYS A 20 -7.92 9.28 0.16
CA LYS A 20 -6.82 9.00 1.12
C LYS A 20 -7.05 7.74 1.97
N LYS A 21 -8.30 7.45 2.34
CA LYS A 21 -8.65 6.23 3.08
C LYS A 21 -8.44 4.99 2.22
N ASP A 22 -9.00 4.99 1.01
CA ASP A 22 -8.91 3.86 0.08
C ASP A 22 -7.45 3.62 -0.34
N ALA A 23 -6.66 4.68 -0.54
CA ALA A 23 -5.24 4.58 -0.85
C ALA A 23 -4.44 3.92 0.30
N LYS A 24 -4.76 4.28 1.54
CA LYS A 24 -4.14 3.65 2.72
C LYS A 24 -4.53 2.17 2.83
N ASP A 25 -5.82 1.86 2.67
CA ASP A 25 -6.33 0.50 2.75
C ASP A 25 -5.74 -0.38 1.64
N LEU A 26 -5.55 0.16 0.42
CA LEU A 26 -4.90 -0.52 -0.69
C LEU A 26 -3.42 -0.83 -0.39
N VAL A 27 -2.68 0.13 0.17
CA VAL A 27 -1.26 -0.09 0.53
C VAL A 27 -1.13 -1.16 1.61
N GLU A 28 -1.99 -1.15 2.63
CA GLU A 28 -1.99 -2.21 3.65
C GLU A 28 -2.31 -3.59 3.04
N ALA A 29 -3.37 -3.68 2.24
CA ALA A 29 -3.75 -4.92 1.56
C ALA A 29 -2.64 -5.45 0.67
N PHE A 30 -1.97 -4.59 -0.10
CA PHE A 30 -0.86 -4.98 -0.97
C PHE A 30 0.29 -5.67 -0.21
N PHE A 31 0.71 -5.10 0.93
CA PHE A 31 1.78 -5.69 1.73
C PHE A 31 1.33 -6.93 2.50
N GLU A 32 0.05 -7.01 2.88
CA GLU A 32 -0.52 -8.19 3.52
C GLU A 32 -0.62 -9.36 2.53
N GLU A 33 -1.02 -9.12 1.27
CA GLU A 33 -1.04 -10.16 0.23
C GLU A 33 0.37 -10.70 -0.04
N ILE A 34 1.38 -9.83 -0.13
CA ILE A 34 2.78 -10.25 -0.26
C ILE A 34 3.19 -11.12 0.94
N ARG A 35 2.89 -10.68 2.17
CA ARG A 35 3.19 -11.46 3.36
C ARG A 35 2.51 -12.82 3.32
N SER A 36 1.22 -12.87 3.00
CA SER A 36 0.44 -14.10 2.98
C SER A 36 0.96 -15.10 1.95
N ALA A 37 1.35 -14.63 0.76
CA ALA A 37 1.97 -15.48 -0.27
C ALA A 37 3.31 -16.05 0.23
N LEU A 38 4.18 -15.20 0.77
CA LEU A 38 5.48 -15.62 1.29
C LEU A 38 5.38 -16.60 2.47
N GLU A 39 4.40 -16.40 3.38
CA GLU A 39 4.13 -17.32 4.49
C GLU A 39 3.68 -18.71 4.01
N LYS A 40 3.03 -18.79 2.84
CA LYS A 40 2.63 -20.05 2.20
C LYS A 40 3.74 -20.67 1.34
N GLY A 41 4.83 -19.94 1.10
CA GLY A 41 5.91 -20.36 0.20
C GLY A 41 5.56 -20.29 -1.28
N GLU A 42 4.60 -19.44 -1.65
CA GLU A 42 4.21 -19.13 -3.04
C GLU A 42 5.09 -18.05 -3.68
#